data_AF-A0A661MGG5-F1
#
_entry.id   AF-A0A661MGG5-F1
#
_cell.length_a   1.000
_cell.length_b   1.000
_cell.length_c   1.000
_cell.angle_alpha   90.00
_cell.angle_beta   90.00
_cell.angle_gamma   90.00
#
_symmetry.space_group_name_H-M   'P 1'
#
loop_
_entity.id
_entity.type
_entity.pdbx_description
1 polymer ?
#
loop_
_entity_poly.entity_id
_entity_poly.type
_entity_poly.pdbx_seq_one_letter_code
_entity_poly.pdbx_strand_id
1 'polypeptide(L)'
;MKCICPEAWIPLPFLEWDAKPKGPCAGRAKRRRRSVASMEKSLKSGFMGSMLGSALGDAVGELAFRFPDKGALLDEVGRSRTLIYTDDTAMALGLARSLAEVGDLDQEQLGKRFRRDFEQEPWRGYAQGPPTIFSRVKSTGCTYVEAARRIFRGEGSLGNGAAMRVAPLGLFFHGEPDLHKKARASAEITHAHPVGMDGAAVQATAVGLALHLNPGEPLDIEKFVTVLQGISSTTPIREKLHLLKELLSTNAPPQEAAPLLGRTVAVHESLPFALYAFLKHPDAFEECLLCAVLHGGDRDTLGAMACAVSGAYLGVEALPRAWLDRLENRQYMEGLALDLHGRSEARKGKRVFRTN
;
A
#
# COMPACT_ATOMS: atom_id res chain seq x y z
N MET A 1 -34.58 -8.87 -30.84
CA MET A 1 -34.97 -8.88 -29.41
C MET A 1 -34.73 -10.27 -28.84
N LYS A 2 -33.62 -10.46 -28.12
CA LYS A 2 -33.44 -11.57 -27.17
C LYS A 2 -32.64 -10.99 -25.99
N CYS A 3 -33.31 -10.93 -24.85
CA CYS A 3 -32.75 -10.46 -23.59
C CYS A 3 -31.70 -11.44 -23.09
N ILE A 4 -30.53 -10.94 -22.73
CA ILE A 4 -29.49 -11.67 -22.00
C ILE A 4 -29.58 -11.18 -20.56
N CYS A 5 -29.94 -12.08 -19.64
CA CYS A 5 -29.87 -11.83 -18.20
C CYS A 5 -28.41 -11.69 -17.75
N PRO A 6 -28.05 -10.74 -16.87
CA PRO A 6 -26.74 -10.71 -16.24
C PRO A 6 -26.63 -11.80 -15.17
N GLU A 7 -25.50 -12.50 -15.19
CA GLU A 7 -25.14 -13.57 -14.25
C GLU A 7 -25.13 -13.10 -12.79
N ALA A 8 -25.64 -13.98 -11.93
CA ALA A 8 -25.74 -13.81 -10.50
C ALA A 8 -24.36 -13.78 -9.84
N TRP A 9 -24.09 -12.71 -9.10
CA TRP A 9 -22.95 -12.62 -8.18
C TRP A 9 -23.18 -13.56 -6.98
N ILE A 10 -22.26 -14.49 -6.77
CA ILE A 10 -22.23 -15.35 -5.58
C ILE A 10 -21.58 -14.56 -4.43
N PRO A 11 -22.22 -14.40 -3.26
CA PRO A 11 -21.60 -13.75 -2.11
C PRO A 11 -20.52 -14.67 -1.51
N LEU A 12 -19.32 -14.13 -1.27
CA LEU A 12 -18.25 -14.80 -0.53
C LEU A 12 -18.69 -15.03 0.94
N PRO A 13 -18.44 -16.22 1.53
CA PRO A 13 -18.79 -16.46 2.92
C PRO A 13 -17.86 -15.68 3.85
N PHE A 14 -18.45 -14.97 4.81
CA PHE A 14 -17.81 -14.47 6.02
C PHE A 14 -17.16 -15.66 6.73
N LEU A 15 -15.82 -15.74 6.78
CA LEU A 15 -15.12 -16.70 7.63
C LEU A 15 -14.78 -16.03 8.97
N GLU A 16 -15.45 -16.49 10.02
CA GLU A 16 -15.16 -16.17 11.42
C GLU A 16 -13.77 -16.69 11.82
N TRP A 17 -13.01 -15.85 12.54
CA TRP A 17 -11.69 -16.16 13.09
C TRP A 17 -11.87 -16.70 14.51
N ASP A 18 -11.96 -18.03 14.67
CA ASP A 18 -11.97 -18.67 15.98
C ASP A 18 -10.60 -19.31 16.29
N ALA A 19 -9.89 -18.70 17.24
CA ALA A 19 -8.64 -19.20 17.78
C ALA A 19 -8.90 -20.20 18.93
N LYS A 20 -8.32 -21.41 18.83
CA LYS A 20 -8.09 -22.28 20.00
C LYS A 20 -6.65 -22.80 19.99
N PRO A 21 -5.92 -22.74 21.12
CA PRO A 21 -4.53 -23.17 21.17
C PRO A 21 -4.43 -24.68 21.36
N LYS A 22 -3.44 -25.32 20.71
CA LYS A 22 -2.96 -26.66 21.06
C LYS A 22 -1.51 -26.59 21.50
N GLY A 23 -1.20 -27.37 22.54
CA GLY A 23 0.00 -27.33 23.37
C GLY A 23 1.32 -27.78 22.72
N PRO A 24 2.40 -27.89 23.53
CA PRO A 24 3.75 -27.63 23.08
C PRO A 24 4.51 -28.89 22.63
N CYS A 25 5.37 -28.74 21.62
CA CYS A 25 6.47 -29.66 21.35
C CYS A 25 7.80 -28.91 21.34
N ALA A 26 8.78 -29.49 22.01
CA ALA A 26 10.04 -28.89 22.42
C ALA A 26 11.15 -28.92 21.36
N GLY A 27 12.04 -27.91 21.43
CA GLY A 27 13.48 -28.10 21.23
C GLY A 27 14.08 -27.56 19.93
N ARG A 28 14.63 -26.33 19.96
CA ARG A 28 15.92 -25.98 19.32
C ARG A 28 16.46 -24.59 19.75
N ALA A 29 17.79 -24.58 19.91
CA ALA A 29 18.77 -23.50 20.18
C ALA A 29 18.29 -22.05 20.37
N LYS A 30 18.47 -21.54 21.59
CA LYS A 30 18.33 -20.11 21.95
C LYS A 30 19.45 -19.27 21.32
N ARG A 31 19.20 -18.70 20.15
CA ARG A 31 19.85 -17.44 19.73
C ARG A 31 19.17 -16.31 20.51
N ARG A 32 19.95 -15.43 21.15
CA ARG A 32 19.45 -14.29 21.97
C ARG A 32 18.52 -13.39 21.15
N ARG A 33 17.22 -13.72 21.10
CA ARG A 33 16.14 -12.81 20.73
C ARG A 33 16.04 -11.81 21.87
N ARG A 34 16.30 -10.52 21.60
CA ARG A 34 15.73 -9.47 22.45
C ARG A 34 14.21 -9.69 22.38
N SER A 35 13.62 -10.08 23.51
CA SER A 35 12.20 -10.34 23.61
C SER A 35 11.44 -9.04 23.38
N VAL A 36 10.90 -8.85 22.18
CA VAL A 36 9.70 -8.04 22.01
C VAL A 36 8.59 -8.86 22.65
N ALA A 37 8.46 -8.76 23.97
CA ALA A 37 7.38 -9.39 24.70
C ALA A 37 6.08 -8.64 24.34
N SER A 38 5.22 -9.30 23.57
CA SER A 38 3.75 -9.23 23.62
C SER A 38 3.12 -7.85 23.88
N MET A 39 3.47 -6.81 23.11
CA MET A 39 2.58 -5.66 23.01
C MET A 39 1.65 -5.93 21.82
N GLU A 40 0.39 -6.23 22.13
CA GLU A 40 -0.65 -6.38 21.12
C GLU A 40 -0.73 -5.07 20.32
N LYS A 41 -0.45 -5.16 19.02
CA LYS A 41 -0.38 -3.98 18.16
C LYS A 41 -1.79 -3.40 17.99
N SER A 42 -1.99 -2.20 18.53
CA SER A 42 -3.28 -1.50 18.41
C SER A 42 -3.57 -1.07 16.97
N LEU A 43 -4.84 -0.95 16.60
CA LEU A 43 -5.22 -0.41 15.29
C LEU A 43 -4.63 0.99 15.04
N LYS A 44 -4.64 1.87 16.04
CA LYS A 44 -4.00 3.20 15.96
C LYS A 44 -2.52 3.09 15.60
N SER A 45 -1.79 2.18 16.25
CA SER A 45 -0.39 1.91 15.94
C SER A 45 -0.22 1.44 14.49
N GLY A 46 -1.10 0.56 13.99
CA GLY A 46 -1.06 0.11 12.60
C GLY A 46 -1.37 1.20 11.57
N PHE A 47 -2.31 2.11 11.86
CA PHE A 47 -2.59 3.25 11.00
C PHE A 47 -1.37 4.17 10.88
N MET A 48 -0.76 4.53 12.02
CA MET A 48 0.46 5.33 12.04
C MET A 48 1.62 4.60 11.37
N GLY A 49 1.82 3.32 11.69
CA GLY A 49 2.88 2.50 11.13
C GLY A 49 2.80 2.38 9.62
N SER A 50 1.59 2.18 9.07
CA SER A 50 1.40 2.09 7.62
C SER A 50 1.67 3.42 6.91
N MET A 51 1.12 4.53 7.39
CA MET A 51 1.31 5.83 6.74
C MET A 51 2.77 6.33 6.86
N LEU A 52 3.37 6.25 8.05
CA LEU A 52 4.77 6.63 8.26
C LEU A 52 5.74 5.66 7.61
N GLY A 53 5.40 4.37 7.60
CA GLY A 53 6.20 3.33 6.95
C GLY A 53 6.26 3.54 5.45
N SER A 54 5.10 3.79 4.82
CA SER A 54 5.02 4.17 3.40
C SER A 54 5.89 5.39 3.10
N ALA A 55 5.77 6.46 3.88
CA ALA A 55 6.53 7.69 3.66
C ALA A 55 8.03 7.53 3.90
N LEU A 56 8.43 6.68 4.85
CA LEU A 56 9.82 6.34 5.08
C LEU A 56 10.39 5.47 3.95
N GLY A 57 9.60 4.53 3.43
CA GLY A 57 9.96 3.70 2.28
C GLY A 57 10.15 4.51 1.00
N ASP A 58 9.26 5.47 0.75
CA ASP A 58 9.39 6.50 -0.29
C ASP A 58 10.70 7.28 -0.15
N ALA A 59 10.88 7.99 0.97
CA ALA A 59 12.02 8.89 1.16
C ALA A 59 13.38 8.16 1.11
N VAL A 60 13.46 6.96 1.68
CA VAL A 60 14.69 6.15 1.61
C VAL A 60 14.88 5.53 0.23
N GLY A 61 13.81 5.13 -0.45
CA GLY A 61 13.87 4.62 -1.82
C GLY A 61 14.33 5.68 -2.82
N GLU A 62 13.93 6.93 -2.64
CA GLU A 62 14.42 8.06 -3.44
C GLU A 62 15.95 8.24 -3.28
N LEU A 63 16.45 8.20 -2.04
CA LEU A 63 17.90 8.21 -1.80
C LEU A 63 18.60 7.00 -2.45
N ALA A 64 17.95 5.84 -2.47
CA ALA A 64 18.52 4.62 -3.02
C ALA A 64 18.75 4.68 -4.54
N PHE A 65 18.14 5.61 -5.28
CA PHE A 65 18.52 5.86 -6.69
C PHE A 65 19.95 6.39 -6.81
N ARG A 66 20.38 7.21 -5.85
CA ARG A 66 21.73 7.80 -5.81
C ARG A 66 22.74 6.95 -5.05
N PHE A 67 22.27 6.18 -4.07
CA PHE A 67 23.08 5.32 -3.22
C PHE A 67 22.57 3.87 -3.31
N PRO A 68 22.91 3.13 -4.37
CA PRO A 68 22.36 1.79 -4.60
C PRO A 68 23.02 0.68 -3.77
N ASP A 69 24.08 0.99 -3.04
CA ASP A 69 24.76 0.08 -2.10
C ASP A 69 24.18 0.22 -0.68
N LYS A 70 24.06 -0.89 0.06
CA LYS A 70 23.47 -0.91 1.41
C LYS A 70 24.25 -0.01 2.38
N GLY A 71 25.58 -0.08 2.37
CA GLY A 71 26.41 0.72 3.26
C GLY A 71 26.28 2.21 2.95
N ALA A 72 26.47 2.57 1.68
CA ALA A 72 26.34 3.96 1.23
C ALA A 72 24.95 4.55 1.49
N LEU A 73 23.87 3.76 1.29
CA LEU A 73 22.51 4.20 1.58
C LEU A 73 22.29 4.45 3.08
N LEU A 74 22.72 3.53 3.93
CA LEU A 74 22.56 3.68 5.38
C LEU A 74 23.39 4.85 5.92
N ASP A 75 24.58 5.10 5.36
CA ASP A 75 25.39 6.29 5.66
C ASP A 75 24.66 7.57 5.21
N GLU A 76 24.04 7.57 4.03
CA GLU A 76 23.23 8.69 3.55
C GLU A 76 22.04 8.97 4.46
N VAL A 77 21.29 7.93 4.81
CA VAL A 77 20.16 8.01 5.72
C VAL A 77 20.65 8.51 7.09
N GLY A 78 21.82 8.08 7.54
CA GLY A 78 22.45 8.53 8.78
C GLY A 78 22.83 10.02 8.78
N ARG A 79 23.34 10.55 7.66
CA ARG A 79 23.78 11.95 7.55
C ARG A 79 22.69 12.94 7.15
N SER A 80 21.61 12.47 6.53
CA SER A 80 20.53 13.32 6.03
C SER A 80 19.83 14.07 7.17
N ARG A 81 19.73 15.40 7.08
CA ARG A 81 19.01 16.18 8.11
C ARG A 81 17.50 15.92 8.07
N THR A 82 16.98 15.72 6.87
CA THR A 82 15.58 15.46 6.61
C THR A 82 15.49 14.36 5.55
N LEU A 83 14.62 13.38 5.77
CA LEU A 83 14.23 12.39 4.78
C LEU A 83 13.01 12.95 4.04
N ILE A 84 13.23 13.38 2.80
CA ILE A 84 12.27 14.08 1.95
C ILE A 84 11.54 13.04 1.10
N TYR A 85 10.22 13.11 1.06
CA TYR A 85 9.37 12.19 0.29
C TYR A 85 9.03 12.75 -1.10
N THR A 86 8.59 11.87 -2.00
CA THR A 86 8.23 12.17 -3.39
C THR A 86 6.71 12.30 -3.61
N ASP A 87 6.23 12.14 -4.84
CA ASP A 87 4.82 12.17 -5.17
C ASP A 87 4.04 11.01 -4.55
N ASP A 88 4.69 9.88 -4.23
CA ASP A 88 4.10 8.73 -3.55
C ASP A 88 3.41 9.15 -2.26
N THR A 89 4.18 9.76 -1.35
CA THR A 89 3.65 10.28 -0.08
C THR A 89 2.74 11.48 -0.31
N ALA A 90 3.09 12.40 -1.21
CA ALA A 90 2.26 13.59 -1.45
C ALA A 90 0.84 13.21 -1.89
N MET A 91 0.71 12.23 -2.78
CA MET A 91 -0.58 11.69 -3.21
C MET A 91 -1.25 10.83 -2.12
N ALA A 92 -0.50 10.07 -1.33
CA ALA A 92 -1.07 9.33 -0.19
C ALA A 92 -1.72 10.29 0.82
N LEU A 93 -1.05 11.41 1.15
CA LEU A 93 -1.60 12.44 2.03
C LEU A 93 -2.81 13.14 1.43
N GLY A 94 -2.81 13.36 0.11
CA GLY A 94 -3.98 13.85 -0.62
C GLY A 94 -5.20 12.92 -0.45
N LEU A 95 -4.99 11.61 -0.57
CA LEU A 95 -6.04 10.61 -0.38
C LEU A 95 -6.53 10.55 1.06
N ALA A 96 -5.61 10.50 2.03
CA ALA A 96 -5.93 10.47 3.45
C ALA A 96 -6.76 11.69 3.88
N ARG A 97 -6.38 12.90 3.44
CA ARG A 97 -7.16 14.13 3.68
C ARG A 97 -8.56 14.05 3.10
N SER A 98 -8.68 13.63 1.84
CA SER A 98 -9.99 13.51 1.17
C SER A 98 -10.93 12.57 1.94
N LEU A 99 -10.42 11.42 2.37
CA LEU A 99 -11.17 10.46 3.18
C LEU A 99 -11.56 11.02 4.55
N ALA A 100 -10.65 11.73 5.22
CA ALA A 100 -10.91 12.33 6.53
C ALA A 100 -11.96 13.47 6.46
N GLU A 101 -11.89 14.31 5.41
CA GLU A 101 -12.81 15.42 5.18
C GLU A 101 -14.20 14.94 4.76
N VAL A 102 -14.28 14.00 3.81
CA VAL A 102 -15.55 13.53 3.22
C VAL A 102 -16.20 12.43 4.06
N GLY A 103 -15.40 11.58 4.73
CA GLY A 103 -15.88 10.39 5.44
C GLY A 103 -16.26 9.22 4.53
N ASP A 104 -16.03 9.34 3.22
CA ASP A 104 -16.15 8.30 2.20
C ASP A 104 -15.25 8.67 1.00
N LEU A 105 -15.16 7.82 -0.01
CA LEU A 105 -14.51 8.13 -1.29
C LEU A 105 -15.45 8.93 -2.19
N ASP A 106 -15.03 10.15 -2.52
CA ASP A 106 -15.56 10.96 -3.62
C ASP A 106 -14.45 11.19 -4.65
N GLN A 107 -14.64 10.64 -5.86
CA GLN A 107 -13.65 10.67 -6.95
C GLN A 107 -13.35 12.11 -7.42
N GLU A 108 -14.35 12.98 -7.48
CA GLU A 108 -14.17 14.35 -7.98
C GLU A 108 -13.51 15.24 -6.93
N GLN A 109 -13.86 15.08 -5.65
CA GLN A 109 -13.16 15.76 -4.56
C GLN A 109 -11.71 15.28 -4.46
N LEU A 110 -11.47 13.97 -4.59
CA LEU A 110 -10.11 13.42 -4.62
C LEU A 110 -9.28 13.97 -5.78
N GLY A 111 -9.85 14.01 -6.99
CA GLY A 111 -9.18 14.60 -8.15
C GLY A 111 -8.85 16.09 -7.95
N LYS A 112 -9.80 16.88 -7.46
CA LYS A 112 -9.58 18.29 -7.10
C LYS A 112 -8.49 18.44 -6.05
N ARG A 113 -8.47 17.53 -5.06
CA ARG A 113 -7.47 17.53 -4.00
C ARG A 113 -6.07 17.30 -4.56
N PHE A 114 -5.89 16.27 -5.39
CA PHE A 114 -4.63 15.98 -6.05
C PHE A 114 -4.15 17.11 -6.96
N ARG A 115 -5.04 17.70 -7.77
CA ARG A 115 -4.67 18.86 -8.58
C ARG A 115 -4.18 20.02 -7.71
N ARG A 116 -4.88 20.35 -6.63
CA ARG A 116 -4.48 21.42 -5.70
C ARG A 116 -3.12 21.12 -5.04
N ASP A 117 -2.87 19.88 -4.66
CA ASP A 117 -1.57 19.48 -4.06
C ASP A 117 -0.44 19.60 -5.08
N PHE A 118 -0.66 19.09 -6.30
CA PHE A 118 0.30 19.21 -7.40
C PHE A 118 0.60 20.66 -7.76
N GLU A 119 -0.42 21.54 -7.82
CA GLU A 119 -0.23 22.96 -8.11
C GLU A 119 0.58 23.68 -7.01
N GLN A 120 0.56 23.18 -5.76
CA GLN A 120 1.33 23.72 -4.64
C GLN A 120 2.77 23.20 -4.61
N GLU A 121 2.98 21.90 -4.90
CA GLU A 121 4.29 21.24 -4.85
C GLU A 121 4.57 20.43 -6.12
N PRO A 122 4.66 21.06 -7.32
CA PRO A 122 4.83 20.33 -8.58
C PRO A 122 6.19 19.63 -8.73
N TRP A 123 7.17 19.94 -7.87
CA TRP A 123 8.53 19.40 -7.90
C TRP A 123 8.69 18.03 -7.23
N ARG A 124 7.60 17.41 -6.74
CA ARG A 124 7.65 16.16 -5.95
C ARG A 124 8.02 14.89 -6.71
N GLY A 125 8.19 14.93 -8.03
CA GLY A 125 8.56 13.74 -8.82
C GLY A 125 7.46 13.18 -9.73
N TYR A 126 6.29 13.80 -9.75
CA TYR A 126 5.14 13.34 -10.54
C TYR A 126 5.46 12.96 -11.99
N ALA A 127 5.14 11.73 -12.35
CA ALA A 127 5.11 11.31 -13.76
C ALA A 127 4.09 12.13 -14.59
N GLN A 128 4.22 12.09 -15.92
CA GLN A 128 3.40 12.94 -16.81
C GLN A 128 1.90 12.67 -16.80
N GLY A 129 1.45 11.51 -16.28
CA GLY A 129 0.05 11.11 -16.24
C GLY A 129 -0.84 12.09 -15.46
N PRO A 130 -0.68 12.21 -14.12
CA PRO A 130 -1.50 13.10 -13.31
C PRO A 130 -1.50 14.57 -13.78
N PRO A 131 -0.36 15.23 -14.09
CA PRO A 131 -0.36 16.60 -14.61
C PRO A 131 -1.15 16.75 -15.92
N THR A 132 -1.06 15.77 -16.83
CA THR A 132 -1.85 15.76 -18.08
C THR A 132 -3.35 15.68 -17.80
N ILE A 133 -3.75 14.85 -16.85
CA ILE A 133 -5.15 14.71 -16.42
C ILE A 133 -5.65 16.02 -15.80
N PHE A 134 -4.88 16.62 -14.90
CA PHE A 134 -5.24 17.86 -14.22
C PHE A 134 -5.42 19.01 -15.20
N SER A 135 -4.50 19.14 -16.18
CA SER A 135 -4.58 20.11 -17.26
C SER A 135 -5.81 19.91 -18.14
N ARG A 136 -6.15 18.64 -18.46
CA ARG A 136 -7.35 18.31 -19.25
C ARG A 136 -8.63 18.66 -18.53
N VAL A 137 -8.78 18.26 -17.27
CA VAL A 137 -9.96 18.61 -16.45
C VAL A 137 -10.12 20.14 -16.38
N LYS A 138 -9.02 20.86 -16.16
CA LYS A 138 -9.03 22.33 -16.11
C LYS A 138 -9.45 22.99 -17.43
N SER A 139 -9.04 22.43 -18.57
CA SER A 139 -9.31 23.00 -19.90
C SER A 139 -10.66 22.61 -20.49
N THR A 140 -11.18 21.42 -20.18
CA THR A 140 -12.42 20.91 -20.80
C THR A 140 -13.60 20.80 -19.83
N GLY A 141 -13.38 20.89 -18.52
CA GLY A 141 -14.42 20.70 -17.51
C GLY A 141 -14.96 19.28 -17.39
N CYS A 142 -14.28 18.28 -17.96
CA CYS A 142 -14.69 16.88 -17.81
C CYS A 142 -14.31 16.34 -16.43
N THR A 143 -14.89 15.21 -16.04
CA THR A 143 -14.52 14.50 -14.79
C THR A 143 -13.07 13.99 -14.84
N TYR A 144 -12.49 13.71 -13.67
CA TYR A 144 -11.14 13.12 -13.59
C TYR A 144 -11.10 11.72 -14.19
N VAL A 145 -12.18 10.94 -14.03
CA VAL A 145 -12.31 9.61 -14.64
C VAL A 145 -12.30 9.70 -16.17
N GLU A 146 -13.07 10.62 -16.76
CA GLU A 146 -13.06 10.82 -18.22
C GLU A 146 -11.69 11.26 -18.73
N ALA A 147 -11.01 12.14 -18.00
CA ALA A 147 -9.66 12.58 -18.36
C ALA A 147 -8.64 11.43 -18.28
N ALA A 148 -8.70 10.62 -17.22
CA ALA A 148 -7.82 9.47 -17.01
C ALA A 148 -8.04 8.34 -18.02
N ARG A 149 -9.27 8.15 -18.51
CA ARG A 149 -9.56 7.20 -19.60
C ARG A 149 -9.00 7.64 -20.95
N ARG A 150 -8.72 8.94 -21.15
CA ARG A 150 -8.27 9.49 -22.45
C ARG A 150 -6.75 9.52 -22.62
N ILE A 151 -5.97 9.31 -21.56
CA ILE A 151 -4.50 9.21 -21.67
C ILE A 151 -4.10 7.84 -22.24
N PHE A 152 -2.86 7.73 -22.73
CA PHE A 152 -2.33 6.49 -23.34
C PHE A 152 -3.24 5.91 -24.43
N ARG A 153 -3.61 6.74 -25.41
CA ARG A 153 -4.47 6.35 -26.56
C ARG A 153 -5.84 5.76 -26.17
N GLY A 154 -6.34 6.08 -24.98
CA GLY A 154 -7.65 5.62 -24.52
C GLY A 154 -7.61 4.40 -23.59
N GLU A 155 -6.42 3.86 -23.30
CA GLU A 155 -6.25 2.68 -22.45
C GLU A 155 -6.16 3.04 -20.96
N GLY A 156 -5.77 4.28 -20.65
CA GLY A 156 -5.44 4.71 -19.29
C GLY A 156 -4.06 4.25 -18.82
N SER A 157 -3.60 4.79 -17.68
CA SER A 157 -2.30 4.41 -17.10
C SER A 157 -2.37 3.05 -16.40
N LEU A 158 -1.43 2.15 -16.71
CA LEU A 158 -1.18 0.90 -15.97
C LEU A 158 -0.05 1.03 -14.92
N GLY A 159 0.45 2.24 -14.72
CA GLY A 159 1.48 2.54 -13.73
C GLY A 159 1.07 2.21 -12.29
N ASN A 160 2.06 2.14 -11.41
CA ASN A 160 1.93 1.91 -9.97
C ASN A 160 1.51 3.16 -9.17
N GLY A 161 1.38 4.32 -9.82
CA GLY A 161 1.04 5.58 -9.13
C GLY A 161 -0.31 5.59 -8.40
N ALA A 162 -1.22 4.66 -8.72
CA ALA A 162 -2.41 4.43 -7.91
C ALA A 162 -2.15 3.52 -6.70
N ALA A 163 -1.29 2.51 -6.82
CA ALA A 163 -0.96 1.58 -5.75
C ALA A 163 -0.03 2.21 -4.70
N MET A 164 0.94 3.04 -5.11
CA MET A 164 1.87 3.72 -4.20
C MET A 164 1.17 4.55 -3.12
N ARG A 165 0.00 5.13 -3.45
CA ARG A 165 -0.72 6.08 -2.60
C ARG A 165 -1.91 5.48 -1.84
N VAL A 166 -2.26 4.21 -2.06
CA VAL A 166 -3.58 3.66 -1.69
C VAL A 166 -3.68 3.19 -0.24
N ALA A 167 -2.57 3.16 0.50
CA ALA A 167 -2.53 2.68 1.88
C ALA A 167 -3.59 3.33 2.80
N PRO A 168 -3.83 4.67 2.78
CA PRO A 168 -4.88 5.29 3.58
C PRO A 168 -6.28 4.74 3.31
N LEU A 169 -6.59 4.34 2.07
CA LEU A 169 -7.88 3.75 1.73
C LEU A 169 -7.99 2.33 2.29
N GLY A 170 -6.92 1.53 2.19
CA GLY A 170 -6.81 0.21 2.82
C GLY A 170 -7.03 0.28 4.34
N LEU A 171 -6.46 1.29 4.99
CA LEU A 171 -6.68 1.58 6.41
C LEU A 171 -8.13 2.01 6.67
N PHE A 172 -8.68 2.95 5.91
CA PHE A 172 -10.01 3.53 6.19
C PHE A 172 -11.17 2.55 5.95
N PHE A 173 -11.06 1.68 4.95
CA PHE A 173 -12.05 0.64 4.61
C PHE A 173 -11.65 -0.76 5.10
N HIS A 174 -10.71 -0.87 6.04
CA HIS A 174 -10.25 -2.17 6.53
C HIS A 174 -11.39 -3.04 7.09
N GLY A 175 -11.44 -4.31 6.64
CA GLY A 175 -12.47 -5.27 7.03
C GLY A 175 -13.83 -5.06 6.35
N GLU A 176 -13.94 -4.17 5.36
CA GLU A 176 -15.20 -3.94 4.65
C GLU A 176 -15.25 -4.61 3.28
N PRO A 177 -16.43 -5.11 2.86
CA PRO A 177 -16.59 -5.81 1.58
C PRO A 177 -16.41 -4.89 0.36
N ASP A 178 -16.55 -3.57 0.52
CA ASP A 178 -16.43 -2.59 -0.56
C ASP A 178 -15.00 -2.06 -0.75
N LEU A 179 -14.04 -2.44 0.11
CA LEU A 179 -12.64 -1.99 0.03
C LEU A 179 -12.06 -2.14 -1.38
N HIS A 180 -12.21 -3.32 -2.00
CA HIS A 180 -11.72 -3.58 -3.36
C HIS A 180 -12.36 -2.62 -4.39
N LYS A 181 -13.68 -2.41 -4.32
CA LYS A 181 -14.40 -1.51 -5.24
C LYS A 181 -13.98 -0.05 -5.05
N LYS A 182 -13.84 0.40 -3.80
CA LYS A 182 -13.42 1.77 -3.46
C LYS A 182 -11.97 2.01 -3.89
N ALA A 183 -11.08 1.04 -3.70
CA ALA A 183 -9.70 1.13 -4.16
C ALA A 183 -9.61 1.31 -5.68
N ARG A 184 -10.35 0.50 -6.46
CA ARG A 184 -10.44 0.66 -7.92
C ARG A 184 -10.94 2.04 -8.33
N ALA A 185 -12.01 2.53 -7.69
CA ALA A 185 -12.54 3.87 -7.96
C ALA A 185 -11.53 4.98 -7.62
N SER A 186 -10.75 4.84 -6.54
CA SER A 186 -9.69 5.81 -6.20
C SER A 186 -8.51 5.81 -7.18
N ALA A 187 -8.26 4.67 -7.83
CA ALA A 187 -7.24 4.53 -8.86
C ALA A 187 -7.69 5.18 -10.17
N GLU A 188 -8.94 4.93 -10.56
CA GLU A 188 -9.53 5.27 -11.86
C GLU A 188 -9.38 6.76 -12.24
N ILE A 189 -9.37 7.67 -11.26
CA ILE A 189 -9.18 9.11 -11.50
C ILE A 189 -7.80 9.50 -12.05
N THR A 190 -6.86 8.55 -12.08
CA THR A 190 -5.49 8.74 -12.63
C THR A 190 -4.99 7.55 -13.45
N HIS A 191 -5.45 6.35 -13.11
CA HIS A 191 -5.00 5.06 -13.63
C HIS A 191 -6.24 4.27 -14.03
N ALA A 192 -6.84 4.64 -15.17
CA ALA A 192 -8.06 4.01 -15.66
C ALA A 192 -7.83 2.66 -16.35
N HIS A 193 -6.57 2.21 -16.50
CA HIS A 193 -6.28 0.89 -17.05
C HIS A 193 -6.72 -0.20 -16.06
N PRO A 194 -7.35 -1.31 -16.52
CA PRO A 194 -7.83 -2.37 -15.63
C PRO A 194 -6.76 -2.94 -14.69
N VAL A 195 -5.53 -3.12 -15.18
CA VAL A 195 -4.38 -3.60 -14.39
C VAL A 195 -3.95 -2.58 -13.33
N GLY A 196 -3.94 -1.28 -13.68
CA GLY A 196 -3.62 -0.19 -12.74
C GLY A 196 -4.61 -0.13 -11.57
N MET A 197 -5.91 -0.22 -11.88
CA MET A 197 -6.98 -0.28 -10.87
C MET A 197 -6.90 -1.54 -10.01
N ASP A 198 -6.59 -2.69 -10.61
CA ASP A 198 -6.49 -3.96 -9.90
C ASP A 198 -5.31 -4.00 -8.94
N GLY A 199 -4.14 -3.53 -9.37
CA GLY A 199 -2.96 -3.43 -8.51
C GLY A 199 -3.20 -2.53 -7.29
N ALA A 200 -3.86 -1.38 -7.48
CA ALA A 200 -4.23 -0.52 -6.35
C ALA A 200 -5.20 -1.22 -5.38
N ALA A 201 -6.14 -2.02 -5.89
CA ALA A 201 -7.08 -2.76 -5.06
C ALA A 201 -6.42 -3.90 -4.29
N VAL A 202 -5.47 -4.62 -4.92
CA VAL A 202 -4.65 -5.64 -4.24
C VAL A 202 -3.80 -4.99 -3.14
N GLN A 203 -3.12 -3.88 -3.42
CA GLN A 203 -2.31 -3.18 -2.43
C GLN A 203 -3.14 -2.68 -1.23
N ALA A 204 -4.30 -2.07 -1.49
CA ALA A 204 -5.21 -1.61 -0.43
C ALA A 204 -5.70 -2.78 0.43
N THR A 205 -6.00 -3.92 -0.21
CA THR A 205 -6.41 -5.14 0.48
C THR A 205 -5.27 -5.72 1.32
N ALA A 206 -4.04 -5.74 0.79
CA ALA A 206 -2.86 -6.20 1.54
C ALA A 206 -2.64 -5.37 2.81
N VAL A 207 -2.75 -4.04 2.73
CA VAL A 207 -2.68 -3.13 3.89
C VAL A 207 -3.81 -3.43 4.89
N GLY A 208 -5.05 -3.56 4.40
CA GLY A 208 -6.22 -3.84 5.24
C GLY A 208 -6.15 -5.19 5.95
N LEU A 209 -5.62 -6.23 5.29
CA LEU A 209 -5.37 -7.55 5.88
C LEU A 209 -4.25 -7.48 6.92
N ALA A 210 -3.09 -6.91 6.56
CA ALA A 210 -1.93 -6.77 7.44
C ALA A 210 -2.28 -6.04 8.74
N LEU A 211 -3.19 -5.07 8.69
CA LEU A 211 -3.67 -4.32 9.85
C LEU A 211 -4.34 -5.21 10.92
N HIS A 212 -4.93 -6.35 10.56
CA HIS A 212 -5.61 -7.25 11.49
C HIS A 212 -4.77 -8.46 11.91
N LEU A 213 -3.56 -8.60 11.38
CA LEU A 213 -2.65 -9.68 11.73
C LEU A 213 -1.87 -9.33 13.00
N ASN A 214 -1.56 -10.35 13.80
CA ASN A 214 -0.80 -10.21 15.04
C ASN A 214 0.68 -10.51 14.78
N PRO A 215 1.60 -9.53 14.92
CA PRO A 215 3.04 -9.78 14.74
C PRO A 215 3.64 -10.70 15.80
N GLY A 216 2.92 -11.01 16.88
CA GLY A 216 3.29 -12.03 17.85
C GLY A 216 3.03 -13.48 17.38
N GLU A 217 2.34 -13.67 16.26
CA GLU A 217 1.98 -14.97 15.69
C GLU A 217 2.66 -15.19 14.33
N PRO A 218 2.98 -16.43 13.95
CA PRO A 218 3.52 -16.72 12.62
C PRO A 218 2.56 -16.27 11.52
N LEU A 219 3.06 -15.46 10.59
CA LEU A 219 2.32 -15.06 9.40
C LEU A 219 2.10 -16.27 8.46
N ASP A 220 0.83 -16.60 8.19
CA ASP A 220 0.46 -17.54 7.14
C ASP A 220 0.57 -16.87 5.76
N ILE A 221 1.77 -16.95 5.18
CA ILE A 221 2.12 -16.37 3.88
C ILE A 221 1.23 -16.94 2.77
N GLU A 222 0.97 -18.24 2.80
CA GLU A 222 0.17 -18.92 1.77
C GLU A 222 -1.27 -18.39 1.78
N LYS A 223 -1.91 -18.34 2.95
CA LYS A 223 -3.26 -17.78 3.10
C LYS A 223 -3.30 -16.32 2.69
N PHE A 224 -2.30 -15.52 3.10
CA PHE A 224 -2.23 -14.10 2.75
C PHE A 224 -2.23 -13.90 1.23
N VAL A 225 -1.33 -14.58 0.51
CA VAL A 225 -1.24 -14.46 -0.95
C VAL A 225 -2.47 -15.04 -1.65
N THR A 226 -3.03 -16.15 -1.17
CA THR A 226 -4.24 -16.74 -1.76
C THR A 226 -5.47 -15.83 -1.65
N VAL A 227 -5.62 -15.08 -0.56
CA VAL A 227 -6.67 -14.05 -0.46
C VAL A 227 -6.47 -12.95 -1.52
N LEU A 228 -5.23 -12.46 -1.69
CA LEU A 228 -4.91 -11.44 -2.70
C LEU A 228 -5.13 -11.95 -4.14
N GLN A 229 -4.84 -13.21 -4.41
CA GLN A 229 -5.13 -13.84 -5.71
C GLN A 229 -6.64 -13.93 -5.96
N GLY A 230 -7.42 -14.30 -4.94
CA GLY A 230 -8.87 -14.47 -5.06
C GLY A 230 -9.62 -13.17 -5.35
N ILE A 231 -9.11 -12.03 -4.88
CA ILE A 231 -9.71 -10.71 -5.14
C ILE A 231 -9.19 -10.04 -6.42
N SER A 232 -8.04 -10.47 -6.95
CA SER A 232 -7.46 -9.86 -8.16
C SER A 232 -8.35 -10.11 -9.38
N SER A 233 -8.69 -9.03 -10.05
CA SER A 233 -9.60 -9.00 -11.19
C SER A 233 -8.91 -9.20 -12.54
N THR A 234 -7.58 -9.06 -12.62
CA THR A 234 -6.83 -9.12 -13.89
C THR A 234 -5.84 -10.28 -13.94
N THR A 235 -5.69 -10.88 -15.12
CA THR A 235 -4.76 -12.00 -15.33
C THR A 235 -3.30 -11.62 -15.02
N PRO A 236 -2.75 -10.47 -15.48
CA PRO A 236 -1.35 -10.12 -15.20
C PRO A 236 -1.02 -10.03 -13.69
N ILE A 237 -1.95 -9.51 -12.88
CA ILE A 237 -1.76 -9.44 -11.43
C ILE A 237 -1.87 -10.83 -10.80
N ARG A 238 -2.88 -11.63 -11.17
CA ARG A 238 -3.03 -13.00 -10.65
C ARG A 238 -1.82 -13.90 -10.94
N GLU A 239 -1.29 -13.85 -12.16
CA GLU A 239 -0.12 -14.63 -12.56
C GLU A 239 1.12 -14.24 -11.75
N LYS A 240 1.34 -12.93 -11.53
CA LYS A 240 2.46 -12.45 -10.74
C LYS A 240 2.31 -12.78 -9.25
N LEU A 241 1.09 -12.77 -8.70
CA LEU A 241 0.83 -13.24 -7.34
C LEU A 241 1.02 -14.76 -7.20
N HIS A 242 0.77 -15.53 -8.26
CA HIS A 242 1.11 -16.96 -8.30
C HIS A 242 2.62 -17.17 -8.25
N LEU A 243 3.37 -16.48 -9.11
CA LEU A 243 4.83 -16.52 -9.12
C LEU A 243 5.44 -16.05 -7.77
N LEU A 244 4.86 -15.02 -7.14
CA LEU A 244 5.22 -14.57 -5.80
C LEU A 244 5.13 -15.72 -4.78
N LYS A 245 4.02 -16.48 -4.81
CA LYS A 245 3.82 -17.63 -3.92
C LYS A 245 4.88 -18.70 -4.13
N GLU A 246 5.22 -19.02 -5.38
CA GLU A 246 6.24 -20.00 -5.73
C GLU A 246 7.66 -19.59 -5.29
N LEU A 247 8.00 -18.32 -5.48
CA LEU A 247 9.31 -17.79 -5.08
C LEU A 247 9.47 -17.76 -3.55
N LEU A 248 8.40 -17.46 -2.82
CA LEU A 248 8.42 -17.51 -1.35
C LEU A 248 8.49 -18.95 -0.83
N SER A 249 7.76 -19.90 -1.43
CA SER A 249 7.77 -21.31 -1.00
C SER A 249 9.11 -22.00 -1.24
N THR A 250 9.82 -21.63 -2.31
CA THR A 250 11.18 -22.08 -2.61
C THR A 250 12.26 -21.28 -1.86
N ASN A 251 11.85 -20.31 -1.03
CA ASN A 251 12.75 -19.40 -0.31
C ASN A 251 13.76 -18.68 -1.24
N ALA A 252 13.37 -18.42 -2.50
CA ALA A 252 14.20 -17.74 -3.48
C ALA A 252 14.80 -16.45 -2.90
N PRO A 253 16.07 -16.12 -3.16
CA PRO A 253 16.69 -14.90 -2.68
C PRO A 253 16.17 -13.67 -3.44
N PRO A 254 16.20 -12.46 -2.84
CA PRO A 254 15.68 -11.26 -3.48
C PRO A 254 16.29 -10.93 -4.85
N GLN A 255 17.57 -11.28 -5.06
CA GLN A 255 18.29 -11.07 -6.32
C GLN A 255 17.72 -11.91 -7.47
N GLU A 256 17.15 -13.07 -7.17
CA GLU A 256 16.47 -13.93 -8.15
C GLU A 256 15.00 -13.54 -8.30
N ALA A 257 14.33 -13.17 -7.21
CA ALA A 257 12.92 -12.82 -7.22
C ALA A 257 12.64 -11.49 -7.94
N ALA A 258 13.49 -10.47 -7.76
CA ALA A 258 13.30 -9.12 -8.31
C ALA A 258 13.13 -9.09 -9.84
N PRO A 259 14.00 -9.71 -10.67
CA PRO A 259 13.81 -9.71 -12.13
C PRO A 259 12.57 -10.48 -12.59
N LEU A 260 12.11 -11.48 -11.83
CA LEU A 260 10.96 -12.32 -12.17
C LEU A 260 9.63 -11.65 -11.81
N LEU A 261 9.55 -11.07 -10.62
CA LEU A 261 8.38 -10.34 -10.14
C LEU A 261 8.24 -8.98 -10.82
N GLY A 262 9.37 -8.37 -11.19
CA GLY A 262 9.43 -7.09 -11.86
C GLY A 262 9.77 -5.97 -10.88
N ARG A 263 10.31 -4.89 -11.46
CA ARG A 263 10.77 -3.70 -10.74
C ARG A 263 10.58 -2.42 -11.57
N THR A 264 9.57 -2.41 -12.44
CA THR A 264 9.28 -1.29 -13.36
C THR A 264 8.13 -0.45 -12.81
N VAL A 265 7.85 0.70 -13.43
CA VAL A 265 6.70 1.56 -13.05
C VAL A 265 5.34 0.88 -13.29
N ALA A 266 5.29 -0.22 -14.06
CA ALA A 266 4.05 -0.95 -14.29
C ALA A 266 3.63 -1.69 -13.02
N VAL A 267 2.36 -1.59 -12.60
CA VAL A 267 1.96 -2.11 -11.28
C VAL A 267 2.09 -3.64 -11.16
N HIS A 268 1.86 -4.38 -12.24
CA HIS A 268 2.04 -5.84 -12.28
C HIS A 268 3.53 -6.24 -12.29
N GLU A 269 4.44 -5.28 -12.43
CA GLU A 269 5.89 -5.45 -12.35
C GLU A 269 6.49 -4.58 -11.24
N SER A 270 5.73 -4.24 -10.20
CA SER A 270 6.29 -3.58 -9.00
C SER A 270 5.60 -4.04 -7.73
N LEU A 271 4.27 -4.03 -7.70
CA LEU A 271 3.49 -4.52 -6.55
C LEU A 271 3.90 -5.93 -6.11
N PRO A 272 4.10 -6.93 -7.00
CA PRO A 272 4.47 -8.27 -6.57
C PRO A 272 5.81 -8.31 -5.83
N PHE A 273 6.80 -7.53 -6.26
CA PHE A 273 8.10 -7.47 -5.58
C PHE A 273 8.03 -6.69 -4.25
N ALA A 274 7.21 -5.64 -4.16
CA ALA A 274 6.95 -4.97 -2.90
C ALA A 274 6.30 -5.91 -1.86
N LEU A 275 5.32 -6.72 -2.28
CA LEU A 275 4.72 -7.75 -1.44
C LEU A 275 5.73 -8.85 -1.08
N TYR A 276 6.60 -9.26 -2.00
CA TYR A 276 7.69 -10.18 -1.72
C TYR A 276 8.61 -9.64 -0.62
N ALA A 277 9.02 -8.37 -0.69
CA ALA A 277 9.91 -7.77 0.30
C ALA A 277 9.30 -7.81 1.71
N PHE A 278 8.00 -7.53 1.85
CA PHE A 278 7.27 -7.70 3.11
C PHE A 278 7.21 -9.17 3.55
N LEU A 279 6.75 -10.08 2.68
CA LEU A 279 6.54 -11.48 3.05
C LEU A 279 7.85 -12.24 3.31
N LYS A 280 8.97 -11.79 2.74
CA LYS A 280 10.32 -12.31 3.02
C LYS A 280 10.84 -11.85 4.38
N HIS A 281 10.44 -10.66 4.83
CA HIS A 281 10.91 -10.02 6.06
C HIS A 281 9.75 -9.49 6.92
N PRO A 282 8.76 -10.32 7.29
CA PRO A 282 7.53 -9.84 7.91
C PRO A 282 7.79 -9.20 9.28
N ASP A 283 8.77 -9.72 10.01
CA ASP A 283 9.07 -9.32 11.39
C ASP A 283 10.18 -8.25 11.51
N ALA A 284 10.68 -7.73 10.36
CA ALA A 284 11.83 -6.84 10.33
C ALA A 284 11.60 -5.69 9.33
N PHE A 285 11.02 -4.59 9.81
CA PHE A 285 10.70 -3.41 9.00
C PHE A 285 11.91 -2.92 8.18
N GLU A 286 13.08 -2.78 8.81
CA GLU A 286 14.29 -2.28 8.13
C GLU A 286 14.77 -3.23 7.02
N GLU A 287 14.74 -4.54 7.24
CA GLU A 287 15.11 -5.52 6.20
C GLU A 287 14.06 -5.58 5.09
N CYS A 288 12.78 -5.42 5.40
CA CYS A 288 11.71 -5.26 4.40
C CYS A 288 11.97 -4.04 3.50
N LEU A 289 12.24 -2.88 4.11
CA LEU A 289 12.54 -1.64 3.41
C LEU A 289 13.78 -1.82 2.51
N LEU A 290 14.89 -2.28 3.07
CA LEU A 290 16.14 -2.46 2.33
C LEU A 290 15.99 -3.48 1.20
N CYS A 291 15.22 -4.56 1.40
CA CYS A 291 14.89 -5.52 0.36
C CYS A 291 14.15 -4.85 -0.81
N ALA A 292 13.16 -4.01 -0.53
CA ALA A 292 12.40 -3.33 -1.58
C ALA A 292 13.27 -2.34 -2.40
N VAL A 293 14.11 -1.54 -1.74
CA VAL A 293 14.79 -0.39 -2.39
C VAL A 293 16.16 -0.72 -3.02
N LEU A 294 16.80 -1.82 -2.61
CA LEU A 294 18.17 -2.16 -3.06
C LEU A 294 18.23 -3.11 -4.26
N HIS A 295 17.12 -3.70 -4.70
CA HIS A 295 17.09 -4.60 -5.87
C HIS A 295 16.76 -3.88 -7.19
N GLY A 296 16.95 -2.55 -7.19
CA GLY A 296 16.81 -1.68 -8.34
C GLY A 296 15.37 -1.45 -8.77
N GLY A 297 15.20 -0.59 -9.78
CA GLY A 297 13.90 -0.33 -10.40
C GLY A 297 13.30 0.95 -9.88
N ASP A 298 12.00 0.93 -9.67
CA ASP A 298 11.23 2.04 -9.12
C ASP A 298 11.29 2.06 -7.59
N ARG A 299 12.43 2.52 -7.05
CA ARG A 299 12.89 2.20 -5.68
C ARG A 299 12.02 2.84 -4.60
N ASP A 300 11.69 4.11 -4.73
CA ASP A 300 10.77 4.85 -3.87
C ASP A 300 9.40 4.18 -3.82
N THR A 301 8.78 3.87 -4.97
CA THR A 301 7.46 3.24 -5.00
C THR A 301 7.45 1.80 -4.48
N LEU A 302 8.49 1.02 -4.76
CA LEU A 302 8.66 -0.30 -4.16
C LEU A 302 8.75 -0.20 -2.63
N GLY A 303 9.55 0.76 -2.14
CA GLY A 303 9.70 1.06 -0.72
C GLY A 303 8.37 1.48 -0.08
N ALA A 304 7.65 2.41 -0.69
CA ALA A 304 6.37 2.91 -0.22
C ALA A 304 5.33 1.78 -0.08
N MET A 305 5.16 0.97 -1.12
CA MET A 305 4.18 -0.14 -1.10
C MET A 305 4.55 -1.22 -0.09
N ALA A 306 5.82 -1.64 -0.02
CA ALA A 306 6.26 -2.67 0.91
C ALA A 306 6.12 -2.22 2.36
N CYS A 307 6.59 -1.00 2.65
CA CYS A 307 6.60 -0.44 4.00
C CYS A 307 5.20 -0.01 4.48
N ALA A 308 4.27 0.28 3.57
CA ALA A 308 2.86 0.47 3.93
C ALA A 308 2.25 -0.80 4.53
N VAL A 309 2.54 -1.97 3.96
CA VAL A 309 2.05 -3.28 4.46
C VAL A 309 2.81 -3.67 5.73
N SER A 310 4.14 -3.57 5.72
CA SER A 310 4.98 -3.87 6.89
C SER A 310 4.61 -3.01 8.11
N GLY A 311 4.41 -1.70 7.91
CA GLY A 311 4.01 -0.79 8.97
C GLY A 311 2.57 -1.04 9.48
N ALA A 312 1.64 -1.46 8.60
CA ALA A 312 0.31 -1.86 9.03
C ALA A 312 0.34 -3.11 9.93
N TYR A 313 1.23 -4.07 9.60
CA TYR A 313 1.43 -5.32 10.34
C TYR A 313 2.15 -5.11 11.67
N LEU A 314 3.31 -4.44 11.65
CA LEU A 314 4.19 -4.31 12.81
C LEU A 314 3.79 -3.18 13.76
N GLY A 315 3.11 -2.15 13.26
CA GLY A 315 2.82 -0.94 14.01
C GLY A 315 3.98 0.06 14.02
N VAL A 316 3.69 1.30 14.44
CA VAL A 316 4.64 2.41 14.43
C VAL A 316 5.86 2.17 15.32
N GLU A 317 5.71 1.36 16.38
CA GLU A 317 6.77 1.07 17.35
C GLU A 317 7.93 0.27 16.74
N ALA A 318 7.68 -0.44 15.62
CA ALA A 318 8.70 -1.20 14.91
C ALA A 318 9.52 -0.35 13.92
N LEU A 319 9.10 0.88 13.62
CA LEU A 319 9.81 1.75 12.68
C LEU A 319 11.04 2.38 13.33
N PRO A 320 12.17 2.54 12.60
CA PRO A 320 13.39 3.13 13.16
C PRO A 320 13.18 4.56 13.63
N ARG A 321 13.15 4.78 14.95
CA ARG A 321 12.85 6.09 15.55
C ARG A 321 13.77 7.21 15.05
N ALA A 322 15.07 6.92 14.93
CA ALA A 322 16.07 7.86 14.44
C ALA A 322 15.84 8.31 12.98
N TRP A 323 15.14 7.51 12.18
CA TRP A 323 14.77 7.87 10.81
C TRP A 323 13.46 8.65 10.82
N LEU A 324 12.47 8.18 11.59
CA LEU A 324 11.20 8.87 11.75
C LEU A 324 11.36 10.30 12.27
N ASP A 325 12.21 10.56 13.26
CA ASP A 325 12.43 11.90 13.81
C ASP A 325 12.91 12.92 12.75
N ARG A 326 13.41 12.45 11.60
CA ARG A 326 13.87 13.27 10.47
C ARG A 326 12.97 13.16 9.24
N LEU A 327 11.90 12.38 9.29
CA LEU A 327 10.96 12.25 8.18
C LEU A 327 10.17 13.56 8.00
N GLU A 328 10.16 14.08 6.79
CA GLU A 328 9.42 15.28 6.42
C GLU A 328 7.94 15.15 6.80
N ASN A 329 7.37 16.20 7.41
CA ASN A 329 5.96 16.28 7.81
C ASN A 329 5.46 15.14 8.74
N ARG A 330 6.36 14.45 9.44
CA ARG A 330 6.00 13.35 10.34
C ARG A 330 4.84 13.67 11.29
N GLN A 331 4.91 14.77 12.03
CA GLN A 331 3.88 15.13 13.03
C GLN A 331 2.50 15.32 12.38
N TYR A 332 2.49 15.91 11.19
CA TYR A 332 1.26 16.06 10.40
C TYR A 332 0.71 14.69 9.97
N MET A 333 1.57 13.78 9.53
CA MET A 333 1.16 12.42 9.15
C MET A 333 0.63 11.61 10.34
N GLU A 334 1.26 11.73 11.51
CA GLU A 334 0.78 11.13 12.76
C GLU A 334 -0.64 11.62 13.10
N GLY A 335 -0.86 12.94 13.07
CA GLY A 335 -2.18 13.53 13.31
C GLY A 335 -3.23 13.05 12.31
N LEU A 336 -2.88 13.02 11.02
CA LEU A 336 -3.78 12.57 9.96
C LEU A 336 -4.12 11.08 10.07
N ALA A 337 -3.15 10.23 10.43
CA ALA A 337 -3.38 8.80 10.67
C ALA A 337 -4.37 8.57 11.83
N LEU A 338 -4.26 9.34 12.90
CA LEU A 338 -5.16 9.27 14.05
C LEU A 338 -6.57 9.77 13.73
N ASP A 339 -6.70 10.85 12.96
CA ASP A 339 -8.01 11.32 12.47
C ASP A 339 -8.65 10.27 11.56
N LEU A 340 -7.88 9.72 10.61
CA LEU A 340 -8.36 8.68 9.70
C LEU A 340 -8.86 7.43 10.44
N HIS A 341 -8.14 7.01 11.49
CA HIS A 341 -8.58 5.95 12.39
C HIS A 341 -9.91 6.30 13.07
N GLY A 342 -10.01 7.48 13.69
CA GLY A 342 -11.25 7.92 14.36
C GLY A 342 -12.45 7.98 13.42
N ARG A 343 -12.24 8.43 12.18
CA ARG A 343 -13.27 8.50 11.13
C ARG A 343 -13.67 7.11 10.63
N SER A 344 -12.73 6.18 10.48
CA SER A 344 -13.02 4.79 10.11
C SER A 344 -13.89 4.09 11.15
N GLU A 345 -13.54 4.23 12.43
CA GLU A 345 -14.32 3.64 13.55
C GLU A 345 -15.73 4.24 13.65
N ALA A 346 -15.85 5.58 13.52
CA ALA A 346 -17.16 6.25 13.52
C ALA A 346 -18.07 5.78 12.36
N ARG A 347 -17.47 5.46 11.21
CA ARG A 347 -18.18 4.95 10.04
C ARG A 347 -18.72 3.54 10.26
N LYS A 348 -17.93 2.65 10.86
CA LYS A 348 -18.35 1.30 11.24
C LYS A 348 -19.48 1.32 12.25
N GLY A 349 -19.39 2.18 13.27
CA GLY A 349 -20.45 2.36 14.27
C GLY A 349 -21.80 2.72 13.64
N LYS A 350 -21.84 3.68 12.70
CA LYS A 350 -23.08 4.08 12.01
C LYS A 350 -23.72 2.98 11.16
N ARG A 351 -22.95 2.00 10.69
CA ARG A 351 -23.44 0.90 9.86
C ARG A 351 -24.19 -0.14 10.71
N VAL A 352 -23.66 -0.47 11.89
CA VAL A 352 -24.30 -1.38 12.85
C VAL A 352 -25.68 -0.87 13.27
N PHE A 353 -25.84 0.44 13.48
CA PHE A 353 -27.13 1.05 13.82
C PHE A 353 -28.16 1.10 12.68
N ARG A 354 -27.76 0.86 11.42
CA ARG A 354 -28.68 0.83 10.26
C ARG A 354 -29.13 -0.59 9.89
N THR A 355 -28.46 -1.60 10.42
CA THR A 355 -28.77 -3.02 10.16
C THR A 355 -29.55 -3.69 11.30
N ASN A 356 -29.72 -3.00 12.42
CA ASN A 356 -30.69 -3.30 13.49
C ASN A 356 -31.91 -2.39 13.32
#